data_AF-A0A1G1SUZ6-F1
#
_entry.id   AF-A0A1G1SUZ6-F1
#
_cell.length_a   1.000
_cell.length_b   1.000
_cell.length_c   1.000
_cell.angle_alpha   90.00
_cell.angle_beta   90.00
_cell.angle_gamma   90.00
#
_symmetry.space_group_name_H-M   'P 1'
#
loop_
_entity.id
_entity.type
_entity.pdbx_description
1 polymer ?
#
loop_
_entity_poly.entity_id
_entity_poly.type
_entity_poly.pdbx_seq_one_letter_code
_entity_poly.pdbx_strand_id
1 'polypeptide(L)'
;MWGEKPASGVFPPSVWYLTEPAFSNGGQTSLAHNTRRRWEHYGQLAQPNSPKGQALAALLFGPGGAYSADQFTVRANMLNELQSAVRLLNQELQGLLLALNEERL
;
A
#
# COMPACT_ATOMS: atom_id res chain seq x y z
N MET A 1 3.53 0.45 5.24
CA MET A 1 2.17 0.17 4.70
C MET A 1 1.14 0.02 5.81
N TRP A 2 0.96 -1.13 6.46
CA TRP A 2 -0.13 -1.29 7.46
C TRP A 2 -0.10 -0.27 8.61
N GLY A 3 1.06 -0.09 9.23
CA GLY A 3 1.23 0.94 10.27
C GLY A 3 1.45 2.36 9.74
N GLU A 4 1.31 2.60 8.43
CA GLU A 4 1.49 3.92 7.78
C GLU A 4 2.74 4.68 8.21
N LYS A 5 3.81 3.96 8.57
CA LYS A 5 5.04 4.57 9.06
C LYS A 5 5.60 5.56 8.02
N PRO A 6 6.15 6.71 8.42
CA PRO A 6 6.66 7.72 7.49
C PRO A 6 8.00 7.35 6.85
N ALA A 7 8.67 6.28 7.31
CA ALA A 7 9.88 5.75 6.71
C ALA A 7 9.95 4.22 6.85
N SER A 8 10.75 3.59 6.00
CA SER A 8 11.10 2.17 6.06
C SER A 8 12.56 1.98 6.44
N GLY A 9 12.83 1.03 7.34
CA GLY A 9 14.19 0.56 7.61
C GLY A 9 14.69 -0.50 6.61
N VAL A 10 13.83 -0.95 5.69
CA VAL A 10 14.10 -2.06 4.76
C VAL A 10 14.14 -1.58 3.30
N PHE A 11 13.34 -0.57 2.96
CA PHE A 11 13.25 -0.02 1.61
C PHE A 11 13.87 1.37 1.58
N PRO A 12 14.57 1.75 0.50
CA PRO A 12 15.14 3.08 0.37
C PRO A 12 14.03 4.16 0.35
N PRO A 13 14.33 5.41 0.77
CA PRO A 13 13.35 6.49 0.81
C PRO A 13 12.63 6.74 -0.51
N SER A 14 13.32 6.51 -1.64
CA SER A 14 12.74 6.65 -2.98
C SER A 14 11.62 5.65 -3.29
N VAL A 15 11.55 4.52 -2.60
CA VAL A 15 10.44 3.56 -2.73
C VAL A 15 9.29 3.92 -1.78
N TRP A 16 9.53 4.85 -0.85
CA TRP A 16 8.59 5.23 0.20
C TRP A 16 7.66 6.40 -0.19
N TYR A 17 7.73 6.90 -1.43
CA TYR A 17 6.82 7.93 -1.93
C TYR A 17 5.33 7.55 -1.85
N LEU A 18 5.00 6.27 -1.70
CA LEU A 18 3.64 5.83 -1.40
C LEU A 18 3.05 6.48 -0.14
N THR A 19 3.88 6.94 0.80
CA THR A 19 3.40 7.61 2.02
C THR A 19 3.28 9.12 1.89
N GLU A 20 3.71 9.71 0.78
CA GLU A 20 3.63 11.14 0.51
C GLU A 20 2.29 11.47 -0.17
N PRO A 21 1.42 12.31 0.44
CA PRO A 21 0.12 12.66 -0.14
C PRO A 21 0.20 13.30 -1.52
N ALA A 22 1.26 14.04 -1.83
CA ALA A 22 1.44 14.72 -3.11
C ALA A 22 1.40 13.79 -4.34
N PHE A 23 1.70 12.51 -4.16
CA PHE A 23 1.66 11.49 -5.22
C PHE A 23 0.36 10.68 -5.26
N SER A 24 -0.74 11.22 -4.72
CA SER A 24 -2.05 10.62 -4.89
C SER A 24 -2.96 11.51 -5.73
N ASN A 25 -3.95 10.89 -6.39
CA ASN A 25 -4.93 11.57 -7.25
C ASN A 25 -5.60 12.81 -6.63
N GLY A 26 -5.66 12.91 -5.30
CA GLY A 26 -6.27 14.03 -4.59
C GLY A 26 -5.33 14.87 -3.73
N GLY A 27 -4.06 14.48 -3.56
CA GLY A 27 -3.10 15.21 -2.73
C GLY A 27 -3.38 15.23 -1.22
N GLN A 28 -4.56 14.79 -0.76
CA GLN A 28 -5.00 14.88 0.64
C GLN A 28 -4.55 13.70 1.51
N THR A 29 -4.44 12.52 0.91
CA THR A 29 -4.06 11.28 1.59
C THR A 29 -3.03 10.54 0.75
N SER A 30 -2.15 9.79 1.40
CA SER A 30 -1.12 9.03 0.69
C SER A 30 -1.68 7.79 -0.02
N LEU A 31 -0.99 7.29 -1.04
CA LEU A 31 -1.34 6.02 -1.69
C LEU A 31 -1.33 4.85 -0.68
N ALA A 32 -0.43 4.89 0.30
CA ALA A 32 -0.38 3.94 1.39
C ALA A 32 -1.63 3.99 2.27
N HIS A 33 -2.08 5.19 2.61
CA HIS A 33 -3.31 5.39 3.36
C HIS A 33 -4.54 4.88 2.59
N ASN A 34 -4.66 5.27 1.33
CA ASN A 34 -5.77 4.85 0.48
C ASN A 34 -5.80 3.33 0.28
N THR A 35 -4.61 2.70 0.15
CA THR A 35 -4.49 1.24 0.05
C THR A 35 -4.93 0.56 1.35
N ARG A 36 -4.49 1.05 2.51
CA ARG A 36 -4.93 0.53 3.80
C ARG A 36 -6.45 0.65 3.97
N ARG A 37 -7.02 1.82 3.67
CA ARG A 37 -8.46 2.07 3.74
C ARG A 37 -9.24 1.11 2.85
N ARG A 38 -8.75 0.79 1.65
CA ARG A 38 -9.37 -0.23 0.79
C ARG A 38 -9.39 -1.61 1.45
N TRP A 39 -8.28 -2.05 2.04
CA TRP A 39 -8.21 -3.33 2.74
C TRP A 39 -9.14 -3.41 3.95
N GLU A 40 -9.29 -2.31 4.69
CA GLU A 40 -10.20 -2.21 5.83
C GLU A 40 -11.68 -2.15 5.41
N HIS A 41 -11.99 -1.44 4.32
CA HIS A 41 -13.36 -1.09 3.96
C HIS A 41 -14.01 -2.05 2.96
N TYR A 42 -13.26 -2.49 1.95
CA TYR A 42 -13.76 -3.30 0.84
C TYR A 42 -13.21 -4.73 0.84
N GLY A 43 -12.40 -5.07 1.85
CA GLY A 43 -11.54 -6.24 1.81
C GLY A 43 -11.62 -7.13 3.05
N GLN A 44 -10.53 -7.86 3.23
CA GLN A 44 -10.42 -9.08 4.03
C GLN A 44 -10.10 -8.83 5.50
N LEU A 45 -9.91 -7.55 5.86
CA LEU A 45 -9.64 -7.05 7.20
C LEU A 45 -10.83 -6.29 7.79
N ALA A 46 -12.04 -6.56 7.30
CA ALA A 46 -13.26 -6.02 7.89
C ALA A 46 -13.26 -6.30 9.41
N GLN A 47 -13.50 -5.26 10.21
CA GLN A 47 -13.40 -5.28 11.68
C GLN A 47 -11.97 -5.44 12.24
N PRO A 48 -11.03 -4.54 11.89
CA PRO A 48 -9.63 -4.62 12.33
C PRO A 48 -9.47 -4.52 13.87
N ASN A 49 -10.47 -3.97 14.56
CA ASN A 49 -10.48 -3.83 16.02
C ASN A 49 -11.02 -5.08 16.75
N SER A 50 -11.63 -6.03 16.04
CA SER A 50 -12.09 -7.29 16.64
C SER A 50 -10.91 -8.21 16.98
N PRO A 51 -11.03 -9.11 17.98
CA PRO A 51 -9.97 -10.07 18.28
C PRO A 51 -9.54 -10.90 17.06
N LYS A 52 -10.50 -11.30 16.22
CA LYS A 52 -10.24 -12.03 14.97
C LYS A 52 -9.51 -11.16 13.94
N GLY A 53 -9.92 -9.90 13.79
CA GLY A 53 -9.27 -8.95 12.88
C GLY A 53 -7.84 -8.63 13.31
N GLN A 54 -7.59 -8.45 14.60
CA GLN A 54 -6.26 -8.25 15.16
C GLN A 54 -5.37 -9.48 14.95
N ALA A 55 -5.90 -10.69 15.18
CA ALA A 55 -5.18 -11.93 14.92
C ALA A 55 -4.83 -12.10 13.43
N LEU A 56 -5.78 -11.78 12.53
CA LEU A 56 -5.53 -11.82 11.10
C LEU A 56 -4.49 -10.77 10.66
N ALA A 57 -4.56 -9.55 11.17
CA ALA A 57 -3.56 -8.52 10.91
C ALA A 57 -2.16 -8.93 11.41
N ALA A 58 -2.07 -9.54 12.60
CA ALA A 58 -0.81 -10.07 13.12
C ALA A 58 -0.26 -11.20 12.25
N LEU A 59 -1.12 -12.10 11.76
CA LEU A 59 -0.73 -13.16 10.82
C LEU A 59 -0.24 -12.59 9.48
N LEU A 60 -0.88 -11.54 8.95
CA LEU A 60 -0.56 -10.97 7.64
C LEU A 60 0.67 -10.05 7.63
N PHE A 61 0.86 -9.26 8.68
CA PHE A 61 1.87 -8.19 8.73
C PHE A 61 2.95 -8.37 9.79
N GLY A 62 2.79 -9.35 10.68
CA GLY A 62 3.78 -9.73 11.68
C GLY A 62 4.77 -10.77 11.16
N PRO A 63 5.31 -11.64 12.03
CA PRO A 63 6.24 -12.71 11.65
C PRO A 63 5.64 -13.79 10.72
N GLY A 64 4.32 -13.80 10.53
CA GLY A 64 3.61 -14.85 9.81
C GLY A 64 3.14 -15.97 10.75
N GLY A 65 2.81 -17.13 10.16
CA GLY A 65 2.27 -18.29 10.85
C GLY A 65 1.65 -19.29 9.88
N ALA A 66 0.88 -20.24 10.39
CA ALA A 66 0.10 -21.15 9.55
C ALA A 66 -1.11 -20.40 8.98
N TYR A 67 -1.23 -20.41 7.65
CA TYR A 67 -2.36 -19.82 6.94
C TYR A 67 -3.36 -20.91 6.54
N SER A 68 -4.65 -20.63 6.71
CA SER A 68 -5.67 -21.35 5.95
C SER A 68 -5.62 -20.97 4.46
N ALA A 69 -6.24 -21.77 3.59
CA ALA A 69 -6.35 -21.46 2.16
C ALA A 69 -6.99 -20.08 1.92
N ASP A 70 -8.02 -19.74 2.70
CA ASP A 70 -8.67 -18.44 2.64
C ASP A 70 -7.69 -17.32 3.03
N GLN A 71 -6.96 -17.48 4.13
CA GLN A 71 -5.99 -16.49 4.60
C GLN A 71 -4.81 -16.30 3.62
N PHE A 72 -4.43 -17.34 2.88
CA PHE A 72 -3.46 -17.23 1.79
C PHE A 72 -4.01 -16.40 0.63
N THR A 73 -5.24 -16.69 0.21
CA THR A 73 -5.94 -15.92 -0.82
C THR A 73 -6.05 -14.46 -0.41
N VAL A 74 -6.29 -14.23 0.88
CA VAL A 74 -6.28 -12.90 1.48
C VAL A 74 -4.97 -12.19 1.23
N ARG A 75 -3.87 -12.79 1.69
CA ARG A 75 -2.54 -12.21 1.53
C ARG A 75 -2.17 -11.95 0.08
N ALA A 76 -2.52 -12.87 -0.82
CA ALA A 76 -2.24 -12.74 -2.26
C ALA A 76 -2.95 -11.52 -2.87
N ASN A 77 -4.24 -11.32 -2.57
CA ASN A 77 -4.99 -10.18 -3.07
C ASN A 77 -4.41 -8.85 -2.57
N MET A 78 -4.04 -8.78 -1.29
CA MET A 78 -3.42 -7.57 -0.73
C MET A 78 -2.09 -7.24 -1.40
N LEU A 79 -1.26 -8.26 -1.69
CA LEU A 79 0.00 -8.06 -2.40
C LEU A 79 -0.23 -7.60 -3.85
N ASN A 80 -1.24 -8.14 -4.54
CA ASN A 80 -1.59 -7.73 -5.90
C ASN A 80 -2.06 -6.26 -5.95
N GLU A 81 -2.86 -5.83 -4.97
CA GLU A 81 -3.28 -4.44 -4.85
C GLU A 81 -2.10 -3.50 -4.60
N LEU A 82 -1.19 -3.88 -3.68
CA LEU A 82 0.02 -3.10 -3.40
C LEU A 82 0.91 -2.98 -4.65
N GLN A 83 1.12 -4.08 -5.36
CA GLN A 83 1.87 -4.11 -6.61
C GLN A 83 1.26 -3.19 -7.67
N SER A 84 -0.07 -3.18 -7.76
CA SER A 84 -0.79 -2.29 -8.69
C SER A 84 -0.61 -0.82 -8.33
N ALA A 85 -0.67 -0.47 -7.04
CA ALA A 85 -0.41 0.89 -6.58
C ALA A 85 1.03 1.34 -6.86
N VAL A 86 2.03 0.47 -6.64
CA VAL A 86 3.43 0.76 -6.97
C VAL A 86 3.62 0.98 -8.48
N ARG A 87 2.96 0.16 -9.32
CA ARG A 87 3.02 0.31 -10.78
C ARG A 87 2.44 1.64 -11.24
N LEU A 88 1.29 2.04 -10.68
CA LEU A 88 0.67 3.31 -11.01
C LEU A 88 1.57 4.49 -10.62
N LEU A 89 2.14 4.48 -9.42
CA LEU A 89 3.08 5.52 -8.99
C LEU A 89 4.29 5.62 -9.95
N ASN A 90 4.84 4.47 -10.37
CA ASN A 90 5.94 4.47 -11.33
C ASN A 90 5.54 5.06 -12.69
N GLN A 91 4.32 4.80 -13.16
CA GLN A 91 3.80 5.39 -14.39
C GLN A 91 3.63 6.91 -14.26
N GLU A 92 3.11 7.39 -13.13
CA GLU A 92 2.96 8.83 -12.86
C GLU A 92 4.31 9.54 -12.83
N LEU A 93 5.31 8.95 -12.16
CA LEU A 93 6.67 9.49 -12.14
C LEU A 93 7.30 9.55 -13.54
N GLN A 94 7.10 8.52 -14.36
CA GLN A 94 7.56 8.53 -15.76
C GLN A 94 6.86 9.64 -16.57
N GLY A 95 5.56 9.82 -16.39
CA GLY A 95 4.80 10.90 -17.02
C GLY A 95 5.31 12.28 -16.60
N LEU A 96 5.59 12.48 -15.31
CA LEU A 96 6.17 13.72 -14.79
C LEU A 96 7.54 14.01 -15.42
N LEU A 97 8.41 13.00 -15.52
CA LEU A 97 9.73 13.16 -16.14
C LEU A 97 9.63 13.53 -17.62
N LEU A 98 8.65 12.97 -18.35
CA LEU A 98 8.41 13.33 -19.75
C LEU A 98 7.96 14.79 -19.87
N ALA A 99 6.98 15.22 -19.07
CA ALA A 99 6.47 16.59 -19.10
C ALA A 99 7.56 17.63 -18.80
N LEU A 100 8.41 17.37 -17.80
CA LEU A 100 9.54 18.25 -17.44
C LEU A 100 10.61 18.33 -18.54
N ASN A 101 10.78 17.27 -19.33
CA ASN A 101 11.70 17.28 -20.47
C ASN A 101 11.12 18.04 -21.66
N GLU A 102 9.80 17.99 -21.87
CA GLU A 102 9.10 18.72 -22.93
C GLU A 102 9.04 20.23 -22.66
N GLU A 103 8.88 20.66 -21.41
CA GLU A 103 8.93 22.09 -21.04
C GLU A 103 10.31 22.75 -21.21
N ARG A 104 11.36 21.97 -21.47
CA ARG A 104 12.74 22.44 -21.69
C ARG A 104 13.09 22.73 -23.15
N LEU A 105 12.16 22.52 -24.09
CA LEU A 105 12.29 22.79 -25.53
C LEU A 105 11.45 24.01 -25.94
#